data_AF-A0A3M1WYN4-F1
#
_entry.id   AF-A0A3M1WYN4-F1
#
_cell.length_a   1.000
_cell.length_b   1.000
_cell.length_c   1.000
_cell.angle_alpha   90.00
_cell.angle_beta   90.00
_cell.angle_gamma   90.00
#
_symmetry.space_group_name_H-M   'P 1'
#
loop_
_entity.id
_entity.type
_entity.pdbx_description
1 polymer ?
#
loop_
_entity_poly.entity_id
_entity_poly.type
_entity_poly.pdbx_seq_one_letter_code
_entity_poly.pdbx_strand_id
1 'polypeptide(L)' 'MMPIDPSEVLHKALEREKWAYRKYSEAVDQFEDPEIKELFRTLAEEEKRHVEMIQAELDREVFKEF' A
#
# COMPACT_ATOMS: atom_id res chain seq x y z
N MET A 1 -10.05 26.52 5.18
CA MET A 1 -9.52 25.14 5.11
C MET A 1 -10.11 24.54 3.85
N MET A 2 -9.30 24.12 2.87
CA MET A 2 -9.86 23.44 1.69
C MET A 2 -10.56 22.15 2.14
N PRO A 3 -11.75 21.82 1.61
CA PRO A 3 -12.36 20.53 1.87
C PRO A 3 -11.40 19.46 1.36
N ILE A 4 -11.09 18.50 2.24
CA ILE A 4 -10.28 17.33 1.88
C ILE A 4 -11.21 16.43 1.07
N ASP A 5 -10.90 16.22 -0.20
CA ASP A 5 -11.56 15.21 -1.01
C ASP A 5 -11.11 13.81 -0.52
N PRO A 6 -12.02 12.98 0.00
CA PRO A 6 -11.69 11.63 0.46
C PRO A 6 -10.99 10.79 -0.62
N SER A 7 -11.38 10.94 -1.89
CA SER A 7 -10.79 10.21 -3.01
C SER A 7 -9.32 10.62 -3.23
N GLU A 8 -9.01 11.90 -3.10
CA GLU A 8 -7.63 12.40 -3.19
C GLU A 8 -6.74 11.81 -2.07
N VAL A 9 -7.28 11.68 -0.86
CA VAL A 9 -6.56 11.07 0.27
C VAL A 9 -6.32 9.59 0.02
N LEU A 10 -7.33 8.86 -0.45
CA LEU A 10 -7.21 7.44 -0.77
C LEU A 10 -6.20 7.19 -1.90
N HIS A 11 -6.17 8.02 -2.93
CA HIS A 11 -5.15 7.93 -3.98
C HIS A 11 -3.74 8.16 -3.43
N LYS A 12 -3.54 9.17 -2.56
CA LYS A 12 -2.25 9.40 -1.91
C LYS A 12 -1.84 8.23 -1.01
N ALA A 13 -2.78 7.65 -0.27
CA ALA A 13 -2.52 6.47 0.55
C ALA A 13 -2.11 5.28 -0.33
N LEU A 14 -2.86 5.00 -1.40
CA LEU A 14 -2.56 3.92 -2.34
C LEU A 14 -1.14 4.00 -2.90
N GLU A 15 -0.71 5.19 -3.32
CA GLU A 15 0.64 5.38 -3.88
C GLU A 15 1.74 5.19 -2.82
N ARG A 16 1.46 5.54 -1.56
CA ARG A 16 2.38 5.27 -0.44
C ARG A 16 2.50 3.78 -0.16
N GLU A 17 1.40 3.04 -0.13
CA GLU A 17 1.45 1.59 0.13
C GLU A 17 2.12 0.84 -1.02
N LYS A 18 1.87 1.22 -2.28
CA LYS A 18 2.61 0.67 -3.44
C LYS A 18 4.11 0.98 -3.36
N TRP A 19 4.49 2.14 -2.85
CA TRP A 19 5.90 2.49 -2.65
C TRP A 19 6.53 1.66 -1.52
N ALA A 20 5.84 1.53 -0.38
CA ALA A 20 6.29 0.74 0.76
C ALA A 20 6.43 -0.75 0.39
N TYR A 21 5.44 -1.32 -0.30
CA TYR A 21 5.49 -2.68 -0.84
C TYR A 21 6.75 -2.94 -1.68
N ARG A 22 7.03 -2.04 -2.63
CA ARG A 22 8.23 -2.13 -3.48
C ARG A 22 9.51 -2.05 -2.64
N LYS A 23 9.57 -1.11 -1.69
CA LYS A 23 10.74 -0.93 -0.83
C LYS A 23 11.03 -2.15 0.04
N TYR A 24 10.01 -2.74 0.65
CA TYR A 24 10.18 -3.95 1.46
C TYR A 24 10.50 -5.16 0.60
N SER A 25 9.90 -5.29 -0.58
CA SER A 25 10.25 -6.35 -1.54
C SER A 25 11.72 -6.26 -1.98
N GLU A 26 12.18 -5.05 -2.34
CA GLU A 26 13.59 -4.78 -2.67
C GLU A 26 14.53 -5.03 -1.48
N ALA A 27 14.06 -4.82 -0.25
CA ALA A 27 14.87 -5.04 0.96
C ALA A 27 15.12 -6.52 1.22
N VAL A 28 14.19 -7.43 0.91
CA VAL A 28 14.38 -8.88 1.08
C VAL A 28 15.65 -9.38 0.37
N ASP A 29 15.96 -8.82 -0.80
CA ASP A 29 17.13 -9.21 -1.61
C ASP A 29 18.44 -8.55 -1.15
N GLN A 30 18.39 -7.55 -0.25
CA GLN A 30 19.57 -6.81 0.22
C GLN A 30 20.22 -7.39 1.47
N PHE A 31 19.52 -8.26 2.21
CA PHE A 31 20.04 -8.88 3.42
C PHE A 31 20.35 -10.36 3.19
N GLU A 32 21.25 -10.96 3.97
CA GLU A 32 21.51 -12.41 3.93
C GLU A 32 20.86 -13.15 5.10
N ASP A 33 20.69 -12.45 6.24
CA ASP A 33 20.10 -12.99 7.45
C ASP A 33 18.64 -13.44 7.21
N PRO A 34 18.31 -14.71 7.51
CA PRO A 34 16.99 -15.26 7.21
C PRO A 34 15.86 -14.64 8.04
N GLU A 35 16.12 -14.19 9.27
CA GLU A 35 15.10 -13.55 10.12
C GLU A 35 14.78 -12.15 9.59
N ILE A 36 15.81 -11.40 9.16
CA ILE A 36 15.63 -10.08 8.54
C ILE A 36 14.87 -10.19 7.21
N LYS A 37 15.17 -11.21 6.39
CA LYS A 37 14.42 -11.48 5.16
C LYS A 37 12.95 -11.76 5.42
N GLU A 38 12.65 -12.58 6.42
CA GLU A 38 11.28 -12.93 6.76
C GLU A 38 10.50 -11.72 7.29
N LEU A 39 11.15 -10.86 8.08
CA LEU A 39 10.57 -9.59 8.51
C LEU A 39 10.17 -8.71 7.31
N PHE A 40 11.08 -8.49 6.36
CA PHE A 40 10.77 -7.66 5.18
C PHE A 40 9.73 -8.30 4.26
N ARG A 41 9.72 -9.63 4.14
CA ARG A 41 8.67 -10.36 3.41
C ARG A 41 7.31 -10.15 4.05
N THR A 42 7.23 -10.27 5.38
CA THR A 42 6.00 -10.06 6.15
C THR A 42 5.48 -8.64 5.94
N LEU A 43 6.35 -7.63 6.09
CA LEU A 43 5.98 -6.23 5.87
C LEU A 43 5.49 -5.98 4.43
N ALA A 44 6.17 -6.53 3.43
CA ALA A 44 5.72 -6.42 2.04
C ALA A 44 4.32 -7.06 1.85
N GLU A 45 4.05 -8.21 2.44
CA GLU A 45 2.74 -8.85 2.37
C GLU A 45 1.64 -8.03 3.06
N GLU A 46 1.94 -7.36 4.18
CA GLU A 46 1.01 -6.43 4.82
C GLU A 46 0.68 -5.23 3.92
N GLU A 47 1.69 -4.58 3.33
CA GLU A 47 1.45 -3.44 2.43
C GLU A 47 0.69 -3.83 1.17
N LYS A 48 0.91 -5.04 0.66
CA LYS A 48 0.11 -5.58 -0.45
C LYS A 48 -1.37 -5.67 -0.07
N ARG A 49 -1.70 -6.14 1.13
CA ARG A 49 -3.09 -6.19 1.63
C ARG A 49 -3.67 -4.78 1.77
N HIS A 50 -2.88 -3.81 2.25
CA HIS A 50 -3.31 -2.42 2.31
C HIS A 50 -3.63 -1.84 0.92
N VAL A 51 -2.78 -2.11 -0.09
CA VAL A 51 -3.04 -1.73 -1.49
C VAL A 51 -4.37 -2.29 -2.00
N GLU A 52 -4.62 -3.58 -1.77
CA GLU A 52 -5.86 -4.25 -2.19
C GLU A 52 -7.09 -3.62 -1.51
N MET A 53 -7.01 -3.34 -0.21
CA MET A 53 -8.09 -2.69 0.55
C MET A 53 -8.39 -1.28 0.03
N ILE A 54 -7.36 -0.44 -0.16
CA ILE A 54 -7.54 0.93 -0.62
C ILE A 54 -8.08 0.97 -2.06
N GLN A 55 -7.58 0.10 -2.94
CA GLN A 55 -8.09 0.00 -4.30
C GLN A 55 -9.56 -0.40 -4.31
N ALA A 56 -9.96 -1.36 -3.47
CA ALA A 56 -11.36 -1.77 -3.36
C ALA A 56 -12.28 -0.64 -2.88
N GLU A 57 -11.81 0.23 -1.98
CA GLU A 57 -12.60 1.38 -1.54
C GLU A 57 -12.68 2.48 -2.61
N LEU A 58 -11.57 2.77 -3.31
CA LEU A 58 -11.60 3.68 -4.46
C LEU A 58 -12.58 3.21 -5.54
N ASP A 59 -12.57 1.92 -5.86
CA ASP A 59 -13.50 1.35 -6.84
C ASP A 59 -14.96 1.54 -6.39
N ARG A 60 -15.26 1.34 -5.09
CA ARG A 60 -16.60 1.57 -4.53
C ARG A 60 -17.03 3.03 -4.60
N GLU A 61 -16.14 3.99 -4.30
CA GLU A 61 -16.46 5.41 -4.42
C GLU A 61 -16.77 5.79 -5.87
N VAL A 62 -15.98 5.29 -6.82
CA VAL A 62 -16.24 5.48 -8.27
C VAL A 62 -17.64 4.97 -8.63
N PHE A 63 -18.05 3.79 -8.17
CA PHE A 63 -19.38 3.24 -8.45
C PHE A 63 -20.54 3.99 -7.77
N LYS A 64 -20.31 4.75 -6.69
CA LYS A 64 -21.35 5.57 -6.05
C LYS A 64 -21.67 6.86 -6.81
N GLU A 65 -20.75 7.33 -7.65
CA GLU A 65 -20.94 8.53 -8.46
C GLU A 65 -21.68 8.28 -9.80
N PHE A 66 -21.99 7.01 -10.13
CA PHE A 66 -22.80 6.59 -11.29
C PHE A 66 -24.21 6.15 -10.87
#